data_AF-A0A849BFM4-F1
#
_entry.id   AF-A0A849BFM4-F1
#
_cell.length_a   1.000
_cell.length_b   1.000
_cell.length_c   1.000
_cell.angle_alpha   90.00
_cell.angle_beta   90.00
_cell.angle_gamma   90.00
#
_symmetry.space_group_name_H-M   'P 1'
#
loop_
_entity.id
_entity.type
_entity.pdbx_description
1 polymer ?
#
loop_
_entity_poly.entity_id
_entity_poly.type
_entity_poly.pdbx_seq_one_letter_code
_entity_poly.pdbx_strand_id
1 'polypeptide(L)'
;MASNADAMTTGEDRYRDVLDLLREEGMLAVFTQTGGGNAALEARLPDGRTLLVTDEEDSLSWNREEHRGWGVGIYREGTEYDDGPLAFESTDDGAPAALLPLVRAVIASTT
;
A
#
# COMPACT_ATOMS: atom_id res chain seq x y z
N MET A 1 -18.70 -17.95 -6.69
CA MET A 1 -17.65 -16.95 -6.90
C MET A 1 -18.07 -15.71 -6.13
N ALA A 2 -17.24 -15.20 -5.24
CA ALA A 2 -17.49 -13.91 -4.60
C ALA A 2 -17.45 -12.80 -5.67
N SER A 3 -18.27 -11.76 -5.54
CA SER A 3 -18.18 -10.62 -6.45
C SER A 3 -16.91 -9.81 -6.15
N ASN A 4 -16.44 -8.99 -7.11
CA ASN A 4 -15.28 -8.13 -6.85
C ASN A 4 -15.52 -7.18 -5.67
N ALA A 5 -16.76 -6.72 -5.46
CA ALA A 5 -17.12 -5.88 -4.31
C ALA A 5 -16.98 -6.62 -2.97
N ASP A 6 -17.35 -7.90 -2.93
CA ASP A 6 -17.19 -8.72 -1.72
C ASP A 6 -15.70 -8.96 -1.42
N ALA A 7 -14.89 -9.17 -2.47
CA ALA A 7 -13.44 -9.33 -2.34
C ALA A 7 -12.77 -8.06 -1.82
N MET A 8 -13.16 -6.89 -2.33
CA MET A 8 -12.65 -5.58 -1.87
C MET A 8 -13.00 -5.32 -0.39
N THR A 9 -14.26 -5.54 -0.01
CA THR A 9 -14.70 -5.37 1.38
C THR A 9 -13.93 -6.32 2.31
N THR A 10 -13.77 -7.58 1.90
CA THR A 10 -13.02 -8.58 2.67
C THR A 10 -11.54 -8.20 2.80
N GLY A 11 -10.93 -7.70 1.73
CA GLY A 11 -9.54 -7.22 1.75
C GLY A 11 -9.36 -6.04 2.69
N GLU A 12 -10.26 -5.05 2.60
CA GLU A 12 -10.25 -3.88 3.48
C GLU A 12 -10.34 -4.27 4.96
N ASP A 13 -11.22 -5.21 5.31
CA ASP A 13 -11.36 -5.70 6.69
C ASP A 13 -10.13 -6.48 7.17
N ARG A 14 -9.46 -7.22 6.27
CA ARG A 14 -8.22 -7.96 6.59
C ARG A 14 -7.02 -7.07 6.84
N TYR A 15 -7.01 -5.85 6.28
CA TYR A 15 -5.94 -4.87 6.44
C TYR A 15 -6.37 -3.67 7.31
N ARG A 16 -7.45 -3.81 8.08
CA ARG A 16 -8.01 -2.73 8.91
C ARG A 16 -6.99 -2.17 9.90
N ASP A 17 -6.20 -3.04 10.50
CA ASP A 17 -5.10 -2.70 11.41
C ASP A 17 -4.09 -1.75 10.77
N VAL A 18 -3.73 -1.99 9.51
CA VAL A 18 -2.78 -1.17 8.75
C VAL A 18 -3.42 0.14 8.27
N LEU A 19 -4.68 0.08 7.83
CA LEU A 19 -5.43 1.27 7.42
C LEU A 19 -5.61 2.24 8.59
N ASP A 20 -5.94 1.72 9.78
CA ASP A 20 -6.06 2.52 11.00
C ASP A 20 -4.70 3.12 11.41
N LEU A 21 -3.61 2.34 11.33
CA LEU A 21 -2.25 2.82 11.58
C LEU A 21 -1.85 3.98 10.65
N LEU A 22 -2.10 3.85 9.35
CA LEU A 22 -1.81 4.92 8.38
C LEU A 22 -2.67 6.16 8.64
N ARG A 23 -3.93 5.96 9.01
CA ARG A 23 -4.85 7.04 9.36
C ARG A 23 -4.40 7.80 10.61
N GLU A 24 -3.89 7.13 11.62
CA GLU A 24 -3.33 7.75 12.84
C GLU A 24 -2.14 8.67 12.50
N GLU A 25 -1.38 8.33 11.46
CA GLU A 25 -0.28 9.14 10.92
C GLU A 25 -0.75 10.21 9.91
N GLY A 26 -2.06 10.40 9.76
CA GLY A 26 -2.66 11.40 8.89
C GLY A 26 -2.75 11.01 7.41
N MET A 27 -2.51 9.75 7.07
CA MET A 27 -2.62 9.23 5.71
C MET A 27 -3.94 8.48 5.51
N LEU A 28 -4.79 8.99 4.64
CA LEU A 28 -6.06 8.34 4.29
C LEU A 28 -5.83 7.30 3.19
N ALA A 29 -5.36 6.12 3.61
CA ALA A 29 -5.20 4.98 2.72
C ALA A 29 -6.52 4.24 2.50
N VAL A 30 -6.67 3.61 1.34
CA VAL A 30 -7.77 2.69 1.01
C VAL A 30 -7.20 1.38 0.49
N PHE A 31 -7.88 0.28 0.79
CA PHE A 31 -7.60 -0.99 0.10
C PHE A 31 -8.10 -0.88 -1.34
N THR A 32 -7.26 -1.23 -2.31
CA THR A 32 -7.56 -1.07 -3.74
C THR A 32 -7.07 -2.26 -4.57
N GLN A 33 -7.43 -2.23 -5.86
CA GLN A 33 -6.89 -3.07 -6.91
C GLN A 33 -6.14 -2.20 -7.93
N THR A 34 -4.88 -2.52 -8.18
CA THR A 34 -4.13 -1.95 -9.29
C THR A 34 -4.38 -2.74 -10.58
N GLY A 35 -3.75 -2.33 -11.69
CA GLY A 35 -3.84 -3.03 -12.97
C GLY A 35 -3.56 -4.53 -12.83
N GLY A 36 -4.36 -5.36 -13.50
CA GLY A 36 -4.24 -6.82 -13.43
C GLY A 36 -4.95 -7.49 -12.25
N GLY A 37 -5.63 -6.73 -11.39
CA GLY A 37 -6.38 -7.28 -10.23
C GLY A 37 -5.52 -7.50 -8.99
N ASN A 38 -4.37 -6.85 -8.94
CA ASN A 38 -3.39 -6.93 -7.87
C ASN A 38 -3.82 -6.06 -6.69
N ALA A 39 -3.86 -6.62 -5.47
CA ALA A 39 -4.23 -5.85 -4.30
C ALA A 39 -3.11 -4.88 -3.88
N ALA A 40 -3.50 -3.75 -3.32
CA ALA A 40 -2.61 -2.76 -2.72
C ALA A 40 -3.35 -1.93 -1.68
N LEU A 41 -2.61 -1.18 -0.85
CA LEU A 41 -3.16 -0.02 -0.17
C LEU A 41 -2.69 1.24 -0.89
N GLU A 42 -3.59 2.18 -1.13
CA GLU A 42 -3.29 3.41 -1.85
C GLU A 42 -3.68 4.61 -1.00
N ALA A 43 -2.75 5.58 -0.86
CA ALA A 43 -2.99 6.83 -0.17
C ALA A 43 -2.58 8.01 -1.05
N ARG A 44 -3.44 9.04 -1.08
CA ARG A 44 -3.13 10.30 -1.75
C ARG A 44 -2.40 11.25 -0.79
N LEU A 45 -1.19 11.67 -1.16
CA LEU A 45 -0.42 12.63 -0.39
C LEU A 45 -0.90 14.08 -0.67
N PRO A 46 -0.73 15.02 0.27
CA PRO A 46 -1.21 16.40 0.12
C PRO A 46 -0.65 17.17 -1.08
N ASP A 47 0.50 16.76 -1.60
CA ASP A 47 1.17 17.36 -2.75
C ASP A 47 0.77 16.73 -4.10
N GLY A 48 -0.23 15.84 -4.10
CA GLY A 48 -0.71 15.18 -5.30
C GLY A 48 0.07 13.93 -5.69
N ARG A 49 1.06 13.48 -4.91
CA ARG A 49 1.70 12.18 -5.14
C ARG A 49 0.84 11.04 -4.59
N THR A 50 1.04 9.84 -5.11
CA THR A 50 0.39 8.63 -4.60
C THR A 50 1.41 7.77 -3.87
N LEU A 51 1.06 7.32 -2.67
CA LEU A 51 1.77 6.28 -1.94
C LEU A 51 1.05 4.96 -2.16
N LEU A 52 1.78 3.95 -2.61
CA LEU A 52 1.27 2.61 -2.85
C LEU A 52 2.00 1.64 -1.92
N VAL A 53 1.24 0.83 -1.18
CA VAL A 53 1.74 -0.22 -0.29
C VAL A 53 1.36 -1.57 -0.86
N THR A 54 2.34 -2.46 -0.97
CA THR A 54 2.22 -3.82 -1.51
C THR A 54 2.87 -4.83 -0.55
N ASP A 55 2.89 -6.11 -0.93
CA ASP A 55 3.82 -7.06 -0.31
C ASP A 55 5.27 -6.70 -0.72
N GLU A 56 6.27 -7.28 -0.06
CA GLU A 56 7.67 -7.01 -0.36
C GLU A 56 8.10 -7.59 -1.72
N GLU A 57 7.65 -8.82 -2.01
CA GLU A 57 8.05 -9.52 -3.24
C GLU A 57 7.18 -9.15 -4.45
N ASP A 58 5.93 -8.70 -4.22
CA ASP A 58 4.95 -8.41 -5.27
C ASP A 58 3.76 -7.61 -4.70
N SER A 59 2.62 -7.71 -5.35
CA SER A 59 1.31 -7.19 -4.98
C SER A 59 0.88 -7.69 -3.60
N LEU A 60 0.12 -6.86 -2.90
CA LEU A 60 -0.37 -7.21 -1.57
C LEU A 60 -1.17 -8.51 -1.62
N SER A 61 -0.89 -9.44 -0.70
CA SER A 61 -1.71 -10.66 -0.64
C SER A 61 -3.16 -10.32 -0.29
N TRP A 62 -4.10 -10.93 -1.01
CA TRP A 62 -5.52 -10.90 -0.64
C TRP A 62 -5.79 -11.56 0.71
N ASN A 63 -4.86 -12.39 1.19
CA ASN A 63 -4.92 -13.06 2.47
C ASN A 63 -3.84 -12.52 3.42
N ARG A 64 -4.25 -11.72 4.42
CA ARG A 64 -3.35 -11.13 5.44
C ARG A 64 -2.43 -12.13 6.15
N GLU A 65 -2.83 -13.40 6.27
CA GLU A 65 -2.02 -14.46 6.89
C GLU A 65 -0.87 -14.95 6.01
N GLU A 66 -0.99 -14.78 4.69
CA GLU A 66 0.03 -15.14 3.70
C GLU A 66 1.02 -14.00 3.46
N HIS A 67 0.62 -12.77 3.72
CA HIS A 67 1.47 -11.57 3.60
C HIS A 67 2.71 -11.66 4.49
N ARG A 68 3.89 -11.42 3.90
CA ARG A 68 5.20 -11.65 4.56
C ARG A 68 5.99 -10.40 4.83
N GLY A 69 5.91 -9.39 3.97
CA GLY A 69 6.68 -8.17 4.10
C GLY A 69 6.00 -7.00 3.41
N TRP A 70 6.52 -5.79 3.61
CA TRP A 70 5.95 -4.59 3.01
C TRP A 70 6.83 -4.06 1.88
N GLY A 71 6.20 -3.71 0.76
CA GLY A 71 6.76 -2.81 -0.25
C GLY A 71 6.05 -1.46 -0.19
N VAL A 72 6.79 -0.36 -0.26
CA VAL A 72 6.21 1.00 -0.29
C VAL A 72 6.84 1.79 -1.42
N GLY A 73 6.01 2.32 -2.31
CA GLY A 73 6.44 3.18 -3.42
C GLY A 73 5.71 4.52 -3.45
N ILE A 74 6.42 5.59 -3.83
CA ILE A 74 5.80 6.89 -4.15
C ILE A 74 5.77 7.10 -5.65
N TYR A 75 4.62 7.46 -6.19
CA TYR A 75 4.40 7.70 -7.60
C TYR A 75 3.97 9.14 -7.86
N ARG A 76 4.23 9.62 -9.09
CA ARG A 76 3.75 10.93 -9.54
C ARG A 76 2.23 10.92 -9.65
N GLU A 77 1.65 12.11 -9.64
CA GLU A 77 0.23 12.31 -9.92
C GLU A 77 -0.16 11.72 -11.28
N GLY A 78 -1.23 10.92 -11.31
CA GLY A 78 -1.91 10.52 -12.55
C GLY A 78 -1.16 9.49 -13.41
N THR A 79 -0.18 8.77 -12.84
CA THR A 79 0.47 7.66 -13.55
C THR A 79 -0.32 6.37 -13.39
N GLU A 80 -0.30 5.50 -14.39
CA GLU A 80 -0.79 4.11 -14.28
C GLU A 80 0.25 3.18 -13.62
N TYR A 81 1.20 3.76 -12.86
CA TYR A 81 2.34 3.08 -12.24
C TYR A 81 3.41 2.50 -13.20
N ASP A 82 3.25 2.67 -14.51
CA ASP A 82 4.15 2.13 -15.55
C ASP A 82 5.60 2.65 -15.50
N ASP A 83 5.80 3.91 -15.10
CA ASP A 83 7.12 4.54 -14.99
C ASP A 83 7.91 4.07 -13.77
N GLY A 84 7.31 3.24 -12.92
CA GLY A 84 7.84 2.86 -11.62
C GLY A 84 7.79 3.99 -10.57
N PRO A 85 8.14 3.66 -9.32
CA PRO A 85 8.10 4.61 -8.22
C PRO A 85 9.29 5.59 -8.29
N LEU A 86 9.06 6.83 -7.81
CA LEU A 86 10.09 7.84 -7.55
C LEU A 86 11.09 7.38 -6.49
N ALA A 87 10.58 6.69 -5.48
CA ALA A 87 11.36 6.03 -4.44
C ALA A 87 10.59 4.79 -3.97
N PHE A 88 11.32 3.75 -3.63
CA PHE A 88 10.79 2.49 -3.15
C PHE A 88 11.64 1.97 -2.01
N GLU A 89 11.00 1.47 -0.97
CA GLU A 89 11.65 0.80 0.15
C GLU A 89 10.84 -0.46 0.48
N SER A 90 11.50 -1.49 1.01
CA SER A 90 10.83 -2.71 1.42
C SER A 90 11.43 -3.36 2.67
N THR A 91 10.66 -4.27 3.27
CA THR A 91 11.09 -5.09 4.42
C THR A 91 10.41 -6.45 4.39
N ASP A 92 11.08 -7.49 4.87
CA ASP A 92 10.54 -8.83 5.08
C ASP A 92 9.79 -8.98 6.42
N ASP A 93 9.61 -7.90 7.18
CA ASP A 93 8.80 -7.85 8.39
C ASP A 93 7.34 -7.44 8.07
N GLY A 94 6.44 -8.43 7.99
CA GLY A 94 5.02 -8.21 7.74
C GLY A 94 4.22 -7.64 8.91
N ALA A 95 4.86 -7.26 10.04
CA ALA A 95 4.18 -6.60 11.14
C ALA A 95 3.72 -5.19 10.73
N PRO A 96 2.51 -4.71 11.13
CA PRO A 96 2.05 -3.36 10.78
C PRO A 96 3.03 -2.26 11.20
N ALA A 97 3.69 -2.41 12.34
CA ALA A 97 4.65 -1.42 12.86
C ALA A 97 5.89 -1.24 11.97
N ALA A 98 6.24 -2.24 11.14
CA ALA A 98 7.36 -2.16 10.21
C ALA A 98 7.07 -1.26 8.99
N LEU A 99 5.79 -0.95 8.73
CA LEU A 99 5.38 -0.13 7.58
C LEU A 99 5.76 1.35 7.73
N LEU A 100 5.55 1.94 8.91
CA LEU A 100 5.75 3.39 9.09
C LEU A 100 7.19 3.87 8.85
N PRO A 101 8.24 3.14 9.27
CA PRO A 101 9.61 3.47 8.89
C PRO A 101 9.81 3.55 7.38
N LEU A 102 9.27 2.59 6.61
CA LEU A 102 9.36 2.57 5.14
C LEU A 102 8.67 3.79 4.52
N VAL A 103 7.43 4.06 4.96
CA VAL A 103 6.66 5.22 4.49
C VAL A 103 7.41 6.53 4.72
N ARG A 104 7.99 6.71 5.92
CA ARG A 104 8.78 7.91 6.23
C ARG A 104 10.05 7.99 5.38
N ALA A 105 10.72 6.87 5.14
CA ALA A 105 11.92 6.82 4.30
C ALA A 105 11.62 7.21 2.85
N VAL A 106 10.58 6.66 2.22
CA VAL A 106 10.24 6.99 0.83
C VAL A 106 9.81 8.45 0.66
N ILE A 107 9.06 9.01 1.62
CA ILE A 107 8.65 10.43 1.60
C ILE A 107 9.90 11.31 1.70
N ALA A 108 10.80 11.02 2.64
CA ALA A 108 12.03 11.80 2.83
C ALA A 108 12.95 11.77 1.59
N SER A 109 13.03 10.64 0.89
CA SER A 109 13.86 10.45 -0.31
C SER A 109 13.36 11.20 -1.55
N THR A 110 12.18 11.82 -1.47
CA THR A 110 11.52 12.47 -2.61
C THR A 110 11.13 13.93 -2.35
N THR A 111 11.65 14.51 -1.26
CA THR A 111 11.47 15.93 -0.90
C THR A 111 12.69 16.74 -1.34
#